data_AF-A0A2T2VRN6-F1
#
_entry.id   AF-A0A2T2VRN6-F1
#
_cell.length_a   1.000
_cell.length_b   1.000
_cell.length_c   1.000
_cell.angle_alpha   90.00
_cell.angle_beta   90.00
_cell.angle_gamma   90.00
#
_symmetry.space_group_name_H-M   'P 1'
#
loop_
_entity.id
_entity.type
_entity.pdbx_description
1 polymer ?
#
loop_
_entity_poly.entity_id
_entity_poly.type
_entity_poly.pdbx_seq_one_letter_code
_entity_poly.pdbx_strand_id
1 'polypeptide(L)' 'MWFVGNTETGFTVNKARGLTIGDVQYPRNIFVLWSKEELAAIGIKPYSETRLDSRYYNQGALTRAESDGEIVGTYAA' A
#
# COMPACT_ATOMS: atom_id res chain seq x y z
N MET A 1 -1.87 5.24 3.64
CA MET A 1 -2.59 3.95 3.53
C MET A 1 -1.55 2.84 3.66
N TRP A 2 -1.90 1.56 3.54
CA TRP A 2 -0.92 0.47 3.54
C TRP A 2 -1.00 -0.31 2.24
N PHE A 3 0.13 -0.82 1.76
CA PHE A 3 0.22 -1.73 0.62
C PHE A 3 0.74 -3.07 1.12
N VAL A 4 0.13 -4.16 0.65
CA VAL A 4 0.44 -5.52 1.08
C VAL A 4 0.88 -6.32 -0.14
N GLY A 5 2.08 -6.91 -0.07
CA GLY A 5 2.67 -7.70 -1.14
C GLY A 5 3.63 -6.91 -2.04
N ASN A 6 3.82 -7.38 -3.28
CA ASN A 6 4.71 -6.76 -4.26
C ASN A 6 3.94 -5.79 -5.18
N THR A 7 4.66 -4.96 -5.94
CA THR A 7 4.05 -3.93 -6.81
C THR A 7 3.16 -4.50 -7.91
N GLU A 8 3.38 -5.75 -8.33
CA GLU A 8 2.69 -6.43 -9.43
C GLU A 8 1.34 -7.03 -9.02
N THR A 9 1.27 -7.73 -7.87
CA THR A 9 0.08 -8.49 -7.44
C THR A 9 -0.48 -8.03 -6.09
N GLY A 10 0.20 -7.10 -5.42
CA GLY A 10 -0.21 -6.57 -4.13
C GLY A 10 -1.46 -5.70 -4.19
N PHE A 11 -2.02 -5.44 -3.00
CA PHE A 11 -3.26 -4.68 -2.83
C PHE A 11 -3.13 -3.61 -1.75
N THR A 12 -3.98 -2.58 -1.88
CA THR A 12 -4.00 -1.45 -0.96
C THR A 12 -5.05 -1.62 0.13
N VAL A 13 -4.65 -1.34 1.37
CA VAL A 13 -5.48 -1.35 2.56
C VAL A 13 -5.66 0.09 3.05
N ASN A 14 -6.85 0.63 2.79
CA ASN A 14 -7.20 2.01 3.18
C ASN A 14 -7.51 2.15 4.68
N LYS A 15 -7.96 1.07 5.32
CA LYS A 15 -8.33 1.05 6.73
C LYS A 15 -7.76 -0.21 7.37
N ALA A 16 -7.16 -0.06 8.54
CA ALA A 16 -6.62 -1.16 9.32
C ALA A 16 -7.69 -2.26 9.50
N ARG A 17 -7.32 -3.50 9.21
CA ARG A 17 -8.19 -4.68 9.26
C ARG A 17 -7.34 -5.92 9.49
N GLY A 18 -7.96 -7.02 9.93
CA GLY A 18 -7.24 -8.29 9.98
C GLY A 18 -6.89 -8.75 8.56
N LEU A 19 -5.71 -9.34 8.40
CA LEU A 19 -5.19 -9.81 7.12
C LEU A 19 -4.59 -11.20 7.29
N THR A 20 -4.79 -12.04 6.28
CA THR A 20 -4.06 -13.30 6.15
C THR A 20 -2.92 -13.06 5.17
N ILE A 21 -1.69 -13.33 5.61
CA ILE A 21 -0.49 -13.20 4.78
C ILE A 21 0.24 -14.53 4.86
N GLY A 22 0.34 -15.25 3.73
CA GLY A 22 0.72 -16.66 3.72
C GLY A 22 -0.27 -17.48 4.55
N ASP A 23 0.24 -18.25 5.52
CA ASP A 23 -0.57 -19.09 6.41
C ASP A 23 -0.90 -18.44 7.76
N VAL A 24 -0.47 -17.19 7.97
CA VAL A 24 -0.62 -16.50 9.26
C VAL A 24 -1.73 -15.46 9.20
N GLN A 25 -2.62 -15.50 10.19
CA GLN A 25 -3.67 -14.50 10.40
C GLN A 25 -3.19 -13.40 11.33
N TYR A 26 -3.03 -12.19 10.81
CA TYR A 26 -2.68 -11.01 11.58
C TYR A 26 -3.92 -10.19 11.97
N PRO A 27 -4.04 -9.74 13.23
CA PRO A 27 -5.12 -8.86 13.67
C PRO A 27 -4.90 -7.42 13.20
N ARG A 28 -5.96 -6.61 13.21
CA ARG A 28 -5.91 -5.17 12.91
C ARG A 28 -4.84 -4.40 13.70
N ASN A 29 -4.52 -4.83 14.92
CA ASN A 29 -3.68 -4.07 15.84
C ASN A 29 -2.22 -3.94 15.37
N ILE A 30 -1.75 -4.79 14.45
CA ILE A 30 -0.38 -4.70 13.91
C ILE A 30 -0.12 -3.33 13.28
N PHE A 31 -1.14 -2.71 12.67
CA PHE A 31 -1.01 -1.40 12.02
C PHE A 31 -0.82 -0.22 12.99
N VAL A 32 -1.01 -0.46 14.30
CA VAL A 32 -0.89 0.55 15.36
C VAL A 32 0.26 0.22 16.30
N LEU A 33 0.46 -1.07 16.61
CA LEU A 33 1.44 -1.52 17.59
C LEU A 33 2.83 -1.76 17.00
N TRP A 34 2.92 -2.17 15.73
CA TRP A 34 4.19 -2.54 15.11
C TRP A 34 4.86 -1.34 14.45
N SER A 35 6.19 -1.36 14.39
CA SER A 35 6.97 -0.38 13.65
C SER A 35 6.86 -0.59 12.14
N LYS A 36 7.33 0.39 11.36
CA LYS A 36 7.32 0.29 9.90
C LYS A 36 8.20 -0.84 9.40
N GLU A 37 9.32 -1.08 10.08
CA GLU A 37 10.30 -2.12 9.75
C GLU A 37 9.72 -3.52 10.01
N GLU A 38 8.99 -3.70 11.10
CA GLU A 38 8.29 -4.95 11.42
C GLU A 38 7.19 -5.26 10.40
N LEU A 39 6.43 -4.24 10.00
CA LEU A 39 5.42 -4.37 8.94
C LEU A 39 6.09 -4.68 7.59
N ALA A 40 7.20 -4.04 7.26
CA ALA A 40 7.93 -4.29 6.03
C ALA A 40 8.47 -5.72 5.94
N ALA A 41 8.89 -6.31 7.08
CA ALA A 41 9.36 -7.68 7.16
C ALA A 41 8.28 -8.72 6.77
N ILE A 42 7.00 -8.42 7.01
CA ILE A 42 5.86 -9.24 6.58
C ILE A 42 5.27 -8.80 5.22
N GLY A 43 5.95 -7.91 4.50
CA GLY A 43 5.53 -7.43 3.18
C GLY A 43 4.43 -6.35 3.22
N ILE A 44 4.27 -5.65 4.34
CA ILE A 44 3.38 -4.49 4.45
C ILE A 44 4.21 -3.21 4.44
N LYS A 45 3.95 -2.34 3.45
CA LYS A 45 4.64 -1.05 3.32
C LYS A 45 3.65 0.11 3.40
N PRO A 46 4.06 1.30 3.86
CA PRO A 46 3.23 2.49 3.70
C PRO A 46 2.90 2.71 2.22
N TYR A 47 1.71 3.24 1.95
CA TYR A 47 1.23 3.54 0.61
C TYR A 47 0.72 4.98 0.50
N SER A 48 1.22 5.66 -0.52
CA SER A 48 0.77 6.98 -0.97
C SER A 48 0.38 6.93 -2.45
N GLU A 49 -0.59 7.77 -2.83
CA GLU A 49 -1.11 7.81 -4.19
C GLU A 49 -1.20 9.26 -4.68
N THR A 50 -0.52 9.54 -5.79
CA THR A 50 -0.52 10.85 -6.45
C THR A 50 -1.54 10.84 -7.58
N ARG A 51 -2.56 11.70 -7.44
CA ARG A 51 -3.68 11.83 -8.37
C ARG A 51 -3.67 13.20 -9.04
N LEU A 52 -3.93 13.21 -10.34
CA LEU A 52 -4.26 14.44 -11.08
C LEU A 52 -5.67 14.92 -10.69
N ASP A 53 -5.89 16.24 -10.76
CA ASP A 53 -7.21 16.83 -10.53
C ASP A 53 -8.21 16.33 -11.58
N SER A 54 -9.12 15.46 -11.15
CA SER A 54 -10.08 14.79 -12.03
C SER A 54 -11.08 15.75 -12.68
N ARG A 55 -11.16 17.00 -12.21
CA ARG A 55 -11.99 18.04 -12.86
C ARG A 55 -11.40 18.50 -14.19
N TYR A 56 -10.08 18.42 -14.33
CA TYR A 56 -9.35 18.96 -15.48
C TYR A 56 -8.63 17.88 -16.30
N TYR A 57 -8.39 16.70 -15.72
CA TYR A 57 -7.61 15.63 -16.35
C TYR A 57 -8.28 14.26 -16.14
N ASN A 58 -8.23 13.42 -17.18
CA ASN A 58 -8.61 12.01 -17.05
C ASN A 58 -7.44 11.24 -16.45
N GLN A 59 -7.69 10.45 -15.42
CA GLN A 59 -6.67 9.59 -14.83
C GLN A 59 -6.50 8.34 -15.69
N GLY A 60 -5.28 8.09 -16.17
CA GLY A 60 -4.92 6.90 -16.93
C GLY A 60 -4.62 5.68 -16.04
N ALA A 61 -3.78 4.77 -16.54
CA ALA A 61 -3.38 3.58 -15.77
C ALA A 61 -2.61 3.96 -14.50
N LEU A 62 -2.84 3.22 -13.40
CA LEU A 62 -2.11 3.35 -12.15
C LEU A 62 -0.82 2.53 -12.20
N THR A 63 0.32 3.19 -12.04
CA THR A 63 1.64 2.55 -11.90
C THR A 63 2.11 2.66 -10.46
N ARG A 64 2.71 1.59 -9.92
CA ARG A 64 3.19 1.53 -8.53
C ARG A 64 4.71 1.36 -8.52
N ALA A 65 5.42 2.20 -7.78
CA ALA A 65 6.86 2.15 -7.62
C ALA A 65 7.24 2.18 -6.14
N GLU A 66 8.35 1.54 -5.80
CA GLU A 66 8.93 1.61 -4.46
C GLU A 66 9.92 2.78 -4.40
N SER A 67 9.76 3.65 -3.41
CA SER A 67 10.62 4.82 -3.15
C SER A 67 10.82 4.96 -1.64
N ASP A 68 12.08 4.95 -1.19
CA ASP A 68 12.46 5.14 0.22
C ASP A 68 11.67 4.29 1.25
N GLY A 69 11.35 3.04 0.89
CA GLY A 69 10.61 2.11 1.75
C GLY A 69 9.09 2.33 1.76
N GLU A 70 8.59 3.23 0.92
CA GLU A 70 7.16 3.47 0.67
C GLU A 70 6.78 3.03 -0.76
N ILE A 71 5.54 2.56 -0.92
CA ILE A 71 4.99 2.30 -2.25
C ILE A 71 4.20 3.54 -2.69
N VAL A 72 4.60 4.12 -3.81
CA VAL A 72 3.95 5.29 -4.41
C VAL A 72 3.20 4.85 -5.67
N GLY A 73 1.89 5.07 -5.68
CA GLY A 73 1.05 4.92 -6.85
C GLY A 73 0.91 6.24 -7.61
N THR A 74 1.18 6.25 -8.91
CA THR A 74 1.03 7.41 -9.78
C THR A 74 0.14 7.07 -10.96
N TYR A 75 -0.86 7.91 -11.24
CA TYR A 75 -1.67 7.77 -12.45
C TYR A 75 -0.97 8.39 -13.64
N ALA A 76 -1.04 7.71 -14.79
CA ALA A 76 -0.70 8.31 -16.07
C ALA A 76 -1.61 9.52 -16.35
N ALA A 77 -1.02 10.58 -16.93
CA ALA A 77 -1.74 11.74 -17.44
C ALA A 77 -2.34 11.49 -18.83
#